data_AF-A0A6A9T0D2-F1
#
_entry.id   AF-A0A6A9T0D2-F1
#
_cell.length_a   1.000
_cell.length_b   1.000
_cell.length_c   1.000
_cell.angle_alpha   90.00
_cell.angle_beta   90.00
_cell.angle_gamma   90.00
#
_symmetry.space_group_name_H-M   'P 1'
#
loop_
_entity.id
_entity.type
_entity.pdbx_description
1 polymer ?
#
loop_
_entity_poly.entity_id
_entity_poly.type
_entity_poly.pdbx_seq_one_letter_code
_entity_poly.pdbx_strand_id
1 'polypeptide(L)'
;MSDILPDDGQQFALGLGAGVLALVLGVAFVAVAALSEVALLDSLAVAVALLVVAFVFAVAGLYDIVARGTTRRGVSDLIASAGVVLALLAPYGDPAQAFVAAGAVALLTSGAYHAALAAELMHIDEDPAVDVESEETP
;
A
#
# COMPACT_ATOMS: atom_id res chain seq x y z
N MET A 1 0.31 29.18 11.93
CA MET A 1 -0.68 28.97 10.86
C MET A 1 -0.32 27.64 10.25
N SER A 2 -0.94 26.57 10.75
CA SER A 2 -0.78 25.23 10.21
C SER A 2 -1.66 25.15 8.96
N ASP A 3 -1.05 24.93 7.79
CA ASP A 3 -1.75 24.51 6.58
C ASP A 3 -2.47 23.20 6.87
N ILE A 4 -3.76 23.30 7.17
CA ILE A 4 -4.65 22.15 7.27
C ILE A 4 -4.99 21.83 5.82
N LEU A 5 -4.28 20.86 5.23
CA LEU A 5 -4.74 20.23 4.00
C LEU A 5 -6.21 19.81 4.21
N PRO A 6 -7.11 20.04 3.24
CA PRO A 6 -8.47 19.50 3.30
C PRO A 6 -8.40 18.01 3.64
N ASP A 7 -9.31 17.50 4.48
CA ASP A 7 -9.29 16.11 4.99
C ASP A 7 -9.11 15.07 3.86
N ASP A 8 -9.56 15.38 2.65
CA ASP A 8 -9.41 14.55 1.45
C ASP A 8 -7.95 14.44 0.97
N GLY A 9 -7.18 15.53 1.00
CA GLY A 9 -5.78 15.57 0.57
C GLY A 9 -4.84 14.83 1.51
N GLN A 10 -5.10 14.87 2.83
CA GLN A 10 -4.32 14.11 3.79
C GLN A 10 -4.58 12.61 3.68
N GLN A 11 -5.83 12.21 3.44
CA GLN A 11 -6.19 10.80 3.23
C GLN A 11 -5.62 10.24 1.93
N PHE A 12 -5.54 11.07 0.89
CA PHE A 12 -4.86 10.76 -0.36
C PHE A 12 -3.36 10.54 -0.15
N ALA A 13 -2.68 11.48 0.50
CA ALA A 13 -1.23 11.39 0.77
C ALA A 13 -0.87 10.16 1.60
N LEU A 14 -1.68 9.83 2.61
CA LEU A 14 -1.49 8.62 3.43
C LEU A 14 -1.70 7.33 2.62
N GLY A 15 -2.66 7.30 1.70
CA GLY A 15 -2.93 6.13 0.86
C GLY A 15 -1.86 5.93 -0.21
N LEU A 16 -1.39 7.02 -0.79
CA LEU A 16 -0.32 7.02 -1.78
C LEU A 16 1.02 6.63 -1.14
N GLY A 17 1.30 7.13 0.08
CA GLY A 17 2.45 6.71 0.87
C GLY A 17 2.44 5.21 1.21
N ALA A 18 1.30 4.69 1.65
CA ALA A 18 1.12 3.26 1.91
C ALA A 18 1.34 2.42 0.63
N GLY A 19 0.78 2.86 -0.50
CA GLY A 19 0.98 2.23 -1.81
C GLY A 19 2.43 2.19 -2.26
N VAL A 20 3.13 3.33 -2.19
CA VAL A 20 4.55 3.42 -2.56
C VAL A 20 5.40 2.52 -1.66
N LEU A 21 5.17 2.52 -0.36
CA LEU A 21 5.88 1.65 0.58
C LEU A 21 5.65 0.17 0.25
N ALA A 22 4.41 -0.22 -0.04
CA ALA A 22 4.08 -1.59 -0.44
C ALA A 22 4.79 -1.99 -1.75
N LEU A 23 4.82 -1.10 -2.75
CA LEU A 23 5.55 -1.36 -4.01
C LEU A 23 7.06 -1.53 -3.78
N VAL A 24 7.68 -0.63 -3.01
CA VAL A 24 9.12 -0.68 -2.73
C VAL A 24 9.48 -1.97 -1.98
N LEU A 25 8.71 -2.34 -0.96
CA LEU A 25 8.92 -3.59 -0.22
C LEU A 25 8.66 -4.82 -1.10
N GLY A 26 7.62 -4.79 -1.94
CA GLY A 26 7.35 -5.87 -2.88
C GLY A 26 8.52 -6.11 -3.83
N VAL A 27 9.07 -5.05 -4.43
CA VAL A 27 10.26 -5.15 -5.29
C VAL A 27 11.49 -5.63 -4.51
N ALA A 28 11.69 -5.15 -3.28
CA ALA A 28 12.77 -5.62 -2.43
C ALA A 28 12.66 -7.12 -2.15
N PHE A 29 11.46 -7.64 -1.88
CA PHE A 29 11.24 -9.07 -1.67
C PHE A 29 11.40 -9.89 -2.96
N VAL A 30 11.01 -9.36 -4.12
CA VAL A 30 11.35 -10.01 -5.41
C VAL A 30 12.86 -10.14 -5.56
N ALA A 31 13.63 -9.10 -5.25
CA ALA A 31 15.09 -9.15 -5.31
C ALA A 31 15.67 -10.19 -4.33
N VAL A 32 15.19 -10.22 -3.08
CA VAL A 32 15.60 -11.21 -2.07
C VAL A 32 15.31 -12.64 -2.55
N ALA A 33 14.12 -12.89 -3.11
CA ALA A 33 13.76 -14.20 -3.64
C ALA A 33 14.61 -14.59 -4.86
N ALA A 34 14.83 -13.65 -5.78
CA ALA A 34 15.61 -13.89 -7.00
C ALA A 34 17.11 -14.13 -6.72
N LEU A 35 17.67 -13.43 -5.74
CA LEU A 35 19.07 -13.57 -5.34
C LEU A 35 19.29 -14.69 -4.30
N SER A 36 18.22 -15.34 -3.83
CA SER A 36 18.26 -16.36 -2.77
C SER A 36 18.88 -15.85 -1.45
N GLU A 37 18.75 -14.56 -1.15
CA GLU A 37 19.32 -13.90 0.02
C GLU A 37 18.34 -13.86 1.21
N VAL A 38 17.61 -14.96 1.46
CA VAL A 38 16.61 -15.03 2.54
C VAL A 38 17.24 -14.77 3.92
N ALA A 39 18.54 -15.04 4.08
CA ALA A 39 19.30 -14.76 5.29
C ALA A 39 19.27 -13.27 5.72
N LEU A 40 19.02 -12.34 4.80
CA LEU A 40 18.84 -10.92 5.14
C LEU A 40 17.64 -10.67 6.06
N LEU A 41 16.62 -11.53 5.99
CA LEU A 41 15.40 -11.44 6.79
C LEU A 41 15.60 -11.96 8.21
N ASP A 42 16.67 -12.72 8.48
CA ASP A 42 16.99 -13.28 9.79
C ASP A 42 17.70 -12.26 10.71
N SER A 43 18.12 -11.12 10.16
CA SER A 43 18.65 -10.01 10.96
C SER A 43 17.55 -9.44 11.86
N LEU A 44 17.79 -9.46 13.18
CA LEU A 44 16.85 -8.94 14.19
C LEU A 44 16.36 -7.52 13.87
N ALA A 45 17.25 -6.64 13.41
CA ALA A 45 16.88 -5.26 13.08
C ALA A 45 15.92 -5.20 11.88
N VAL A 46 16.16 -6.02 10.85
CA VAL A 46 15.30 -6.11 9.66
C VAL A 46 13.95 -6.73 10.04
N ALA A 47 13.98 -7.81 10.81
CA ALA A 47 12.78 -8.48 11.29
C ALA A 47 11.87 -7.54 12.11
N VAL A 48 12.46 -6.78 13.04
CA VAL A 48 11.74 -5.78 13.85
C VAL A 48 11.18 -4.66 12.97
N ALA A 49 11.96 -4.11 12.04
CA ALA A 49 11.50 -3.05 11.15
C ALA A 49 10.30 -3.52 10.29
N LEU A 50 10.40 -4.72 9.70
CA LEU A 50 9.32 -5.32 8.93
C LEU A 50 8.09 -5.62 9.80
N LEU A 51 8.28 -6.08 11.04
CA LEU A 51 7.17 -6.31 11.97
C LEU A 51 6.43 -5.02 12.30
N VAL A 52 7.15 -3.90 12.51
CA VAL A 52 6.53 -2.59 12.70
C VAL A 52 5.74 -2.17 11.47
N VAL A 53 6.30 -2.36 10.26
CA VAL A 53 5.59 -2.06 9.01
C VAL A 53 4.31 -2.91 8.88
N ALA A 54 4.40 -4.22 9.14
CA ALA A 54 3.25 -5.12 9.10
C ALA A 54 2.17 -4.67 10.09
N PHE A 55 2.57 -4.25 11.30
CA PHE A 55 1.64 -3.74 12.32
C PHE A 55 0.95 -2.46 11.88
N VAL A 56 1.68 -1.51 11.29
CA VAL A 56 1.11 -0.26 10.77
C VAL A 56 0.08 -0.54 9.69
N PHE A 57 0.39 -1.41 8.72
CA PHE A 57 -0.57 -1.83 7.69
C PHE A 57 -1.80 -2.54 8.29
N ALA A 58 -1.62 -3.40 9.30
CA ALA A 58 -2.73 -4.09 9.95
C ALA A 58 -3.68 -3.10 10.64
N VAL A 59 -3.13 -2.16 11.39
CA VAL A 59 -3.91 -1.13 12.10
C VAL A 59 -4.59 -0.18 11.12
N ALA A 60 -3.88 0.28 10.09
CA ALA A 60 -4.44 1.13 9.04
C ALA A 60 -5.59 0.43 8.32
N GLY A 61 -5.40 -0.83 7.93
CA GLY A 61 -6.43 -1.61 7.26
C GLY A 61 -7.68 -1.84 8.11
N LEU A 62 -7.49 -2.18 9.40
CA LEU A 62 -8.61 -2.34 10.32
C LEU A 62 -9.33 -1.01 10.58
N TYR A 63 -8.59 0.09 10.69
CA TYR A 63 -9.16 1.42 10.88
C TYR A 63 -9.97 1.87 9.65
N ASP A 64 -9.46 1.66 8.43
CA ASP A 64 -10.17 2.00 7.20
C ASP A 64 -11.47 1.18 7.04
N ILE A 65 -11.47 -0.09 7.47
CA ILE A 65 -12.69 -0.93 7.46
C ILE A 65 -13.69 -0.48 8.54
N VAL A 66 -13.23 -0.37 9.79
CA VAL A 66 -14.12 -0.23 10.96
C VAL A 66 -14.53 1.22 11.21
N ALA A 67 -13.59 2.16 11.09
CA ALA A 67 -13.84 3.57 11.41
C ALA A 67 -14.30 4.38 10.20
N ARG A 68 -13.81 4.06 9.00
CA ARG A 68 -14.10 4.84 7.77
C ARG A 68 -15.05 4.16 6.78
N GLY A 69 -15.29 2.85 6.93
CA GLY A 69 -16.14 2.10 5.99
C GLY A 69 -15.54 1.95 4.58
N THR A 70 -14.26 2.27 4.39
CA THR A 70 -13.54 2.17 3.12
C THR A 70 -12.96 0.76 2.95
N THR A 71 -13.84 -0.24 2.82
CA THR A 71 -13.48 -1.66 2.89
C THR A 71 -12.39 -2.07 1.90
N ARG A 72 -12.43 -1.58 0.65
CA ARG A 72 -11.47 -1.99 -0.38
C ARG A 72 -10.03 -1.56 -0.05
N ARG A 73 -9.86 -0.30 0.39
CA ARG A 73 -8.57 0.23 0.85
C ARG A 73 -8.07 -0.54 2.06
N GLY A 74 -8.93 -0.74 3.07
CA GLY A 74 -8.50 -1.45 4.27
C GLY A 74 -8.15 -2.93 4.02
N VAL A 75 -8.85 -3.62 3.12
CA VAL A 75 -8.46 -4.98 2.69
C VAL A 75 -7.10 -4.98 2.00
N SER A 76 -6.81 -3.97 1.17
CA SER A 76 -5.51 -3.84 0.51
C SER A 76 -4.36 -3.70 1.52
N ASP A 77 -4.55 -2.90 2.57
CA ASP A 77 -3.56 -2.74 3.64
C ASP A 77 -3.39 -4.03 4.46
N LEU A 78 -4.48 -4.75 4.75
CA LEU A 78 -4.40 -6.06 5.40
C LEU A 78 -3.64 -7.08 4.54
N ILE A 79 -3.81 -7.06 3.22
CA ILE A 79 -3.04 -7.91 2.28
C ILE A 79 -1.55 -7.55 2.33
N ALA A 80 -1.20 -6.26 2.34
CA ALA A 80 0.19 -5.83 2.49
C ALA A 80 0.79 -6.31 3.82
N SER A 81 0.05 -6.17 4.93
CA SER A 81 0.46 -6.68 6.24
C SER A 81 0.72 -8.19 6.21
N ALA A 82 -0.22 -8.97 5.67
CA ALA A 82 -0.06 -10.42 5.51
C ALA A 82 1.15 -10.76 4.64
N GLY A 83 1.39 -10.00 3.57
CA GLY A 83 2.55 -10.17 2.71
C GLY A 83 3.88 -9.99 3.44
N VAL A 84 3.98 -8.98 4.30
CA VAL A 84 5.17 -8.77 5.15
C VAL A 84 5.34 -9.90 6.16
N VAL A 85 4.26 -10.35 6.80
CA VAL A 85 4.31 -11.48 7.73
C VAL A 85 4.75 -12.77 7.04
N LEU A 86 4.28 -13.04 5.83
CA LEU A 86 4.71 -14.20 5.04
C LEU A 86 6.22 -14.14 4.79
N ALA A 87 6.76 -13.00 4.39
CA ALA A 87 8.20 -12.86 4.20
C ALA A 87 8.99 -13.05 5.50
N LEU A 88 8.50 -12.55 6.63
CA LEU A 88 9.11 -12.77 7.95
C LEU A 88 9.12 -14.26 8.37
N LEU A 89 8.15 -15.04 7.90
CA LEU A 89 8.08 -16.48 8.15
C LEU A 89 8.99 -17.29 7.23
N ALA A 90 9.56 -16.69 6.18
CA ALA A 90 10.37 -17.39 5.20
C ALA A 90 11.55 -18.20 5.79
N PRO A 91 12.32 -17.71 6.78
CA PRO A 91 13.40 -18.50 7.40
C PRO A 91 12.92 -19.81 8.05
N TYR A 92 11.63 -19.92 8.38
CA TYR A 92 11.03 -21.08 9.05
C TYR A 92 10.26 -21.99 8.09
N GLY A 93 10.09 -21.59 6.84
CA GLY A 93 9.31 -22.31 5.83
C GLY A 93 10.17 -23.14 4.88
N ASP A 94 9.60 -24.20 4.33
CA ASP A 94 10.23 -25.01 3.27
C ASP A 94 9.27 -25.17 2.07
N PRO A 95 9.58 -24.60 0.88
CA PRO A 95 10.77 -23.80 0.56
C PRO A 95 10.62 -22.33 1.00
N ALA A 96 11.64 -21.79 1.67
CA ALA A 96 11.67 -20.40 2.16
C ALA A 96 11.35 -19.35 1.07
N GLN A 97 11.80 -19.61 -0.16
CA GLN A 97 11.57 -18.73 -1.31
C GLN A 97 10.08 -18.56 -1.64
N ALA A 98 9.25 -19.58 -1.42
CA ALA A 98 7.81 -19.49 -1.69
C ALA A 98 7.13 -18.48 -0.76
N PHE A 99 7.57 -18.38 0.49
CA PHE A 99 7.05 -17.42 1.46
C PHE A 99 7.43 -15.98 1.10
N VAL A 100 8.69 -15.74 0.72
CA VAL A 100 9.14 -14.42 0.24
C VAL A 100 8.42 -14.03 -1.04
N ALA A 101 8.28 -14.96 -2.00
CA ALA A 101 7.60 -14.71 -3.26
C ALA A 101 6.11 -14.43 -3.06
N ALA A 102 5.42 -15.20 -2.20
CA ALA A 102 4.03 -14.93 -1.85
C ALA A 102 3.86 -13.56 -1.18
N GLY A 103 4.77 -13.21 -0.27
CA GLY A 103 4.83 -11.89 0.35
C GLY A 103 5.02 -10.76 -0.66
N ALA A 104 5.94 -10.94 -1.60
CA ALA A 104 6.19 -10.00 -2.68
C ALA A 104 4.95 -9.79 -3.55
N VAL A 105 4.28 -10.87 -3.96
CA VAL A 105 3.05 -10.79 -4.76
C VAL A 105 1.94 -10.04 -4.01
N ALA A 106 1.75 -10.33 -2.72
CA ALA A 106 0.77 -9.63 -1.89
C ALA A 106 1.05 -8.12 -1.80
N LEU A 107 2.32 -7.75 -1.58
CA LEU A 107 2.74 -6.35 -1.52
C LEU A 107 2.61 -5.62 -2.86
N LEU A 108 3.00 -6.27 -3.96
CA LEU A 108 2.89 -5.69 -5.30
C LEU A 108 1.43 -5.51 -5.72
N THR A 109 0.56 -6.46 -5.43
CA THR A 109 -0.88 -6.35 -5.73
C THR A 109 -1.55 -5.26 -4.90
N SER A 110 -1.22 -5.16 -3.60
CA SER A 110 -1.68 -4.08 -2.73
C SER A 110 -1.17 -2.70 -3.18
N GLY A 111 0.12 -2.62 -3.53
CA GLY A 111 0.74 -1.39 -4.03
C GLY A 111 0.16 -0.94 -5.37
N ALA A 112 -0.06 -1.88 -6.31
CA ALA A 112 -0.69 -1.61 -7.60
C ALA A 112 -2.13 -1.12 -7.44
N TYR A 113 -2.88 -1.67 -6.48
CA TYR A 113 -4.23 -1.19 -6.16
C TYR A 113 -4.22 0.27 -5.69
N HIS A 114 -3.31 0.64 -4.77
CA HIS A 114 -3.17 2.01 -4.32
C HIS A 114 -2.72 2.97 -5.43
N ALA A 115 -1.83 2.52 -6.33
CA ALA A 115 -1.43 3.29 -7.49
C ALA A 115 -2.59 3.52 -8.47
N ALA A 116 -3.45 2.51 -8.67
CA ALA A 116 -4.65 2.64 -9.51
C ALA A 116 -5.65 3.64 -8.92
N LEU A 117 -5.91 3.57 -7.60
CA LEU A 117 -6.73 4.56 -6.90
C LEU A 117 -6.16 5.98 -7.03
N ALA A 118 -4.83 6.12 -6.93
CA ALA A 118 -4.18 7.41 -7.09
C ALA A 118 -4.31 7.96 -8.51
N ALA A 119 -4.18 7.10 -9.52
CA ALA A 119 -4.34 7.49 -10.92
C ALA A 119 -5.78 7.92 -11.25
N GLU A 120 -6.78 7.22 -10.72
CA GLU A 120 -8.20 7.58 -10.88
C GLU A 120 -8.50 8.98 -10.34
N LEU A 121 -7.95 9.34 -9.18
CA LEU A 121 -8.14 10.67 -8.59
C LEU A 121 -7.44 11.78 -9.38
N MET A 122 -6.27 11.52 -9.95
CA MET A 122 -5.58 12.50 -10.82
C MET A 122 -6.32 12.73 -12.15
N HIS A 123 -7.08 11.74 -12.64
CA HIS A 123 -7.88 11.88 -13.85
C HIS A 123 -9.20 12.64 -13.63
N ILE A 124 -9.72 12.67 -12.40
CA ILE A 124 -10.96 13.39 -12.08
C ILE A 124 -10.74 14.92 -12.07
N ASP A 125 -9.54 15.39 -11.75
CA ASP A 125 -9.17 16.82 -11.82
C ASP A 125 -8.97 17.35 -13.25
N GLU A 126 -8.97 16.47 -14.26
CA GLU A 126 -8.78 16.81 -15.68
C GLU A 126 -10.09 16.90 -16.48
N ASP A 127 -11.28 16.78 -15.87
CA ASP A 127 -12.53 17.08 -16.58
C ASP A 127 -12.62 18.61 -16.77
N PRO A 128 -12.43 19.14 -18.00
CA PRO A 128 -12.45 20.58 -18.20
C PRO A 128 -13.84 21.08 -17.82
N ALA A 129 -13.90 22.17 -17.05
CA ALA A 129 -15.12 22.92 -16.81
C ALA A 129 -15.88 23.11 -18.14
N VAL A 130 -16.91 22.30 -18.36
CA VAL A 130 -17.80 22.44 -19.52
C VAL A 130 -18.62 23.70 -19.28
N ASP A 131 -18.14 24.77 -19.92
CA ASP A 131 -18.82 25.99 -20.36
C ASP A 131 -20.08 26.40 -19.57
N VAL A 132 -19.85 27.20 -18.53
CA VAL A 132 -20.85 28.14 -18.05
C VAL A 132 -20.67 29.43 -18.85
N GLU A 133 -21.29 29.54 -20.02
CA GLU A 133 -21.75 30.84 -20.58
C GLU A 133 -22.51 30.64 -21.89
N SER A 134 -23.84 30.66 -21.83
CA SER A 134 -24.67 31.60 -22.61
C SER A 134 -26.14 31.43 -22.22
N GLU A 135 -26.55 32.20 -21.20
CA GLU A 135 -27.88 32.81 -21.24
C GLU A 135 -27.92 33.68 -22.50
N GLU A 136 -28.84 33.40 -23.43
CA GLU A 136 -29.68 34.43 -24.02
C GLU A 136 -30.91 33.80 -24.66
N THR A 137 -32.00 33.87 -23.91
CA THR A 137 -33.39 33.75 -24.34
C THR A 137 -33.73 34.77 -25.42
N PRO A 138 -34.60 34.39 -26.36
CA PRO A 138 -35.73 35.26 -26.72
C PRO A 138 -37.09 34.64 -26.38
#